data_AF-A0A7C6DHP7-F1
#
_entry.id   AF-A0A7C6DHP7-F1
#
_cell.length_a   1.000
_cell.length_b   1.000
_cell.length_c   1.000
_cell.angle_alpha   90.00
_cell.angle_beta   90.00
_cell.angle_gamma   90.00
#
_symmetry.space_group_name_H-M   'P 1'
#
loop_
_entity.id
_entity.type
_entity.pdbx_description
1 polymer ?
#
loop_
_entity_poly.entity_id
_entity_poly.type
_entity_poly.pdbx_seq_one_letter_code
_entity_poly.pdbx_strand_id
1 'polypeptide(L)'
;MMRNEAVFLQVVDIVNNYSDCNQGVDVRIAPELRPASAAPSAGFTMIEIIVAITVILILAGILLVGLRSIAGSSQAGETRVLLENVRGMLDELDSKARLGARNRPLEWWVGPAGSPSVVQAQTQPEQVDFWHRTTDQDSIDPPRPRPIEAPGSVKPGANDRTKHPAVRNTAIAMAKLVSVPANRTKLDGIPAQRLLRLEDVAPNASDPVPATSLINEATLPPVVLDAWGNPIIFVPASGMIVTLNSIGGQRLITSSKVRQIPPTEYAAETDRPFFASAGPDGDFSSGDDNLYSFEQ
;
A
#
# COMPACT_ATOMS: atom_id res chain seq x y z
N MET A 1 25.81 -32.09 -1.10
CA MET A 1 26.55 -32.56 0.09
C MET A 1 27.40 -31.42 0.61
N MET A 2 26.83 -30.56 1.46
CA MET A 2 27.53 -29.80 2.50
C MET A 2 26.44 -29.22 3.42
N ARG A 3 26.58 -29.53 4.71
CA ARG A 3 25.65 -29.29 5.81
C ARG A 3 25.76 -27.84 6.25
N ASN A 4 24.63 -27.18 6.51
CA ASN A 4 24.54 -25.99 7.37
C ASN A 4 23.28 -26.14 8.24
N GLU A 5 23.34 -27.09 9.17
CA GLU A 5 22.51 -27.11 10.36
C GLU A 5 23.36 -26.57 11.51
N ALA A 6 23.15 -25.33 11.91
CA ALA A 6 23.45 -24.82 13.24
C ALA A 6 22.97 -23.37 13.32
N VAL A 7 22.55 -22.97 14.52
CA VAL A 7 22.27 -21.58 14.95
C VAL A 7 20.84 -21.09 14.65
N PHE A 8 19.88 -21.51 15.49
CA PHE A 8 19.04 -20.58 16.29
C PHE A 8 18.12 -21.37 17.26
N LEU A 9 18.73 -22.16 18.15
CA LEU A 9 18.08 -22.65 19.37
C LEU A 9 18.62 -21.78 20.53
N GLN A 10 18.03 -20.61 20.78
CA GLN A 10 18.36 -19.85 21.99
C GLN A 10 17.34 -18.75 22.36
N VAL A 11 16.03 -19.06 22.44
CA VAL A 11 15.07 -18.20 23.17
C VAL A 11 13.97 -19.03 23.84
N VAL A 12 14.33 -20.09 24.58
CA VAL A 12 13.38 -20.88 25.39
C VAL A 12 13.80 -21.03 26.86
N ASP A 13 14.86 -20.34 27.31
CA ASP A 13 15.35 -20.46 28.71
C ASP A 13 15.01 -19.25 29.61
N ILE A 14 13.79 -18.69 29.52
CA ILE A 14 13.31 -17.66 30.48
C ILE A 14 11.98 -18.08 31.14
N VAL A 15 11.73 -19.37 31.36
CA VAL A 15 10.53 -19.81 32.12
C VAL A 15 10.85 -20.72 33.32
N ASN A 16 12.06 -21.27 33.45
CA ASN A 16 12.35 -22.26 34.52
C ASN A 16 13.38 -21.77 35.54
N ASN A 17 13.16 -20.63 36.20
CA ASN A 17 13.98 -20.28 37.36
C ASN A 17 13.23 -19.54 38.47
N TYR A 18 12.18 -20.16 38.99
CA TYR A 18 11.60 -19.84 40.30
C TYR A 18 11.17 -21.14 40.98
N SER A 19 12.13 -21.91 41.51
CA SER A 19 11.80 -23.10 42.33
C SER A 19 12.58 -23.21 43.65
N ASP A 20 13.47 -22.28 43.99
CA ASP A 20 14.26 -22.39 45.23
C ASP A 20 14.22 -21.12 46.08
N CYS A 21 13.13 -20.94 46.82
CA CYS A 21 13.09 -20.10 48.03
C CYS A 21 12.27 -20.81 49.12
N ASN A 22 12.57 -22.08 49.38
CA ASN A 22 12.07 -22.81 50.53
C ASN A 22 13.07 -22.63 51.70
N GLN A 23 13.25 -21.38 52.15
CA GLN A 23 13.95 -21.12 53.41
C GLN A 23 12.95 -21.20 54.56
N GLY A 24 13.23 -22.12 55.49
CA GLY A 24 12.41 -22.44 56.63
C GLY A 24 11.96 -21.21 57.40
N VAL A 25 10.65 -20.99 57.40
CA VAL A 25 10.01 -19.99 58.24
C VAL A 25 9.70 -20.65 59.58
N ASP A 26 10.36 -20.11 60.60
CA ASP A 26 10.22 -20.41 62.02
C ASP A 26 8.74 -20.28 62.46
N VAL A 27 8.09 -21.41 62.75
CA VAL A 27 6.71 -21.47 63.22
C VAL A 27 6.67 -21.03 64.68
N ARG A 28 6.65 -19.71 64.90
CA ARG A 28 6.28 -19.12 66.18
C ARG A 28 4.77 -19.19 66.33
N ILE A 29 4.31 -20.07 67.21
CA ILE A 29 2.91 -20.17 67.65
C ILE A 29 2.53 -18.83 68.30
N ALA A 30 1.79 -18.01 67.56
CA ALA A 30 1.29 -16.74 68.03
C ALA A 30 0.18 -16.95 69.09
N PRO A 31 0.10 -16.07 70.11
CA PRO A 31 -0.90 -16.15 71.16
C PRO A 31 -2.31 -15.89 70.61
N GLU A 32 -3.22 -16.76 71.08
CA GLU A 32 -4.69 -16.67 71.12
C GLU A 32 -5.31 -15.38 70.55
N LEU A 33 -5.89 -15.52 69.35
CA LEU A 33 -6.66 -14.48 68.65
C LEU A 33 -7.88 -14.07 69.49
N ARG A 34 -7.82 -12.88 70.08
CA ARG A 34 -9.03 -12.16 70.52
C ARG A 34 -9.92 -11.90 69.30
N PRO A 35 -11.25 -12.08 69.39
CA PRO A 35 -12.15 -11.72 68.32
C PRO A 35 -12.05 -10.22 68.07
N ALA A 36 -11.36 -9.84 66.99
CA ALA A 36 -11.31 -8.46 66.53
C ALA A 36 -12.75 -8.07 66.18
N SER A 37 -13.29 -7.11 66.93
CA SER A 37 -14.55 -6.45 66.63
C SER A 37 -14.56 -6.04 65.16
N ALA A 38 -15.46 -6.64 64.38
CA ALA A 38 -15.61 -6.40 62.96
C ALA A 38 -15.72 -4.89 62.72
N ALA A 39 -14.70 -4.30 62.12
CA ALA A 39 -14.73 -2.91 61.74
C ALA A 39 -15.93 -2.70 60.81
N PRO A 40 -16.76 -1.67 61.03
CA PRO A 40 -17.92 -1.43 60.20
C PRO A 40 -17.47 -1.27 58.75
N SER A 41 -17.97 -2.14 57.88
CA SER A 41 -17.74 -2.04 56.44
C SER A 41 -18.43 -0.78 55.94
N ALA A 42 -17.66 0.26 55.66
CA ALA A 42 -18.15 1.42 54.94
C ALA A 42 -18.56 0.97 53.53
N GLY A 43 -19.86 0.88 53.27
CA GLY A 43 -20.38 0.57 51.95
C GLY A 43 -20.08 1.72 50.99
N PHE A 44 -19.69 1.39 49.76
CA PHE A 44 -19.53 2.37 48.69
C PHE A 44 -20.83 3.13 48.48
N THR A 45 -20.75 4.45 48.49
CA THR A 45 -21.92 5.29 48.24
C THR A 45 -22.31 5.20 46.77
N MET A 46 -23.61 5.29 46.45
CA MET A 46 -24.09 5.25 45.06
C MET A 46 -23.37 6.29 44.17
N ILE A 47 -23.06 7.47 44.74
CA ILE A 47 -22.35 8.53 44.04
C ILE A 47 -20.93 8.12 43.64
N GLU A 48 -20.22 7.37 44.48
CA GLU A 48 -18.87 6.90 44.21
C GLU A 48 -18.82 5.91 43.04
N ILE A 49 -19.82 5.03 42.95
CA ILE A 49 -19.95 4.11 41.81
C ILE A 49 -20.22 4.86 40.50
N ILE A 50 -21.07 5.88 40.51
CA ILE A 50 -21.35 6.69 39.30
C ILE A 50 -20.11 7.45 38.85
N VAL A 51 -19.36 8.03 39.79
CA VAL A 51 -18.10 8.74 39.47
C VAL A 51 -17.06 7.77 38.91
N ALA A 52 -16.89 6.59 39.51
CA ALA A 52 -15.96 5.58 39.02
C ALA A 52 -16.27 5.13 37.59
N ILE A 53 -17.53 4.83 37.29
CA ILE A 53 -17.96 4.44 35.94
C ILE A 53 -17.68 5.59 34.95
N THR A 54 -17.97 6.83 35.32
CA THR A 54 -17.72 8.00 34.47
C THR A 54 -16.24 8.14 34.12
N VAL A 55 -15.35 8.01 35.12
CA VAL A 55 -13.91 8.07 34.91
C VAL A 55 -13.43 6.93 34.03
N ILE A 56 -13.92 5.71 34.24
CA ILE A 56 -13.58 4.54 33.42
C ILE A 56 -13.97 4.75 31.95
N LEU A 57 -15.17 5.29 31.68
CA LEU A 57 -15.62 5.56 30.31
C LEU A 57 -14.76 6.62 29.61
N ILE A 58 -14.36 7.66 30.33
CA ILE A 58 -13.46 8.69 29.79
C ILE A 58 -12.08 8.07 29.45
N LEU A 59 -11.51 7.29 30.37
CA LEU A 59 -10.21 6.64 30.17
C LEU A 59 -10.25 5.65 28.99
N ALA A 60 -11.32 4.86 28.87
CA ALA A 60 -11.51 3.96 27.75
C ALA A 60 -11.60 4.71 26.41
N GLY A 61 -12.31 5.85 26.38
CA GLY A 61 -12.41 6.70 25.19
C GLY A 61 -11.04 7.22 24.71
N ILE A 62 -10.23 7.75 25.63
CA ILE A 62 -8.88 8.26 25.31
C ILE A 62 -7.97 7.12 24.82
N LEU A 63 -8.03 5.94 25.47
CA LEU A 63 -7.25 4.77 25.07
C LEU A 63 -7.55 4.34 23.63
N LEU A 64 -8.83 4.27 23.25
CA LEU A 64 -9.24 3.88 21.89
C LEU A 64 -8.73 4.87 20.82
N VAL A 65 -8.76 6.18 21.11
CA VAL A 65 -8.21 7.21 20.21
C VAL A 65 -6.69 7.04 20.07
N GLY A 66 -5.99 6.78 21.18
CA GLY A 66 -4.54 6.54 21.18
C GLY A 66 -4.13 5.34 20.34
N LEU A 67 -4.84 4.20 20.50
CA LEU A 67 -4.57 2.99 19.72
C LEU A 67 -4.76 3.19 18.21
N ARG A 68 -5.80 3.94 17.80
CA ARG A 68 -6.05 4.25 16.38
C ARG A 68 -4.96 5.13 15.76
N SER A 69 -4.48 6.13 16.50
CA SER A 69 -3.40 7.01 16.03
C SER A 69 -2.08 6.25 15.85
N ILE A 70 -1.72 5.38 16.81
CA ILE A 70 -0.51 4.57 16.76
C ILE A 70 -0.57 3.59 15.57
N ALA A 71 -1.70 2.90 15.37
CA ALA A 71 -1.88 1.98 14.25
C ALA A 71 -1.67 2.68 12.89
N GLY A 72 -2.25 3.87 12.70
CA GLY A 72 -2.08 4.64 11.46
C GLY A 72 -0.63 5.03 11.18
N SER A 73 0.11 5.44 12.21
CA SER A 73 1.54 5.79 12.06
C SER A 73 2.41 4.58 11.70
N SER A 74 2.14 3.42 12.29
CA SER A 74 2.85 2.17 11.99
C SER A 74 2.57 1.71 10.56
N GLN A 75 1.32 1.79 10.12
CA GLN A 75 0.92 1.44 8.76
C GLN A 75 1.58 2.36 7.72
N ALA A 76 1.65 3.68 7.99
CA ALA A 76 2.37 4.59 7.12
C ALA A 76 3.87 4.27 7.05
N GLY A 77 4.49 3.88 8.16
CA GLY A 77 5.88 3.40 8.18
C GLY A 77 6.07 2.14 7.31
N GLU A 78 5.21 1.14 7.47
CA GLU A 78 5.24 -0.09 6.67
C GLU A 78 5.07 0.20 5.17
N THR A 79 4.11 1.04 4.80
CA THR A 79 3.89 1.45 3.40
C THR A 79 5.11 2.15 2.81
N ARG A 80 5.82 2.99 3.57
CA ARG A 80 7.04 3.65 3.10
C ARG A 80 8.17 2.66 2.80
N VAL A 81 8.39 1.70 3.70
CA VAL A 81 9.36 0.61 3.48
C VAL A 81 8.99 -0.19 2.22
N LEU A 82 7.70 -0.44 2.01
CA LEU A 82 7.22 -1.15 0.83
C LEU A 82 7.44 -0.34 -0.46
N LEU A 83 7.16 0.97 -0.43
CA LEU A 83 7.44 1.91 -1.52
C LEU A 83 8.94 1.97 -1.85
N GLU A 84 9.81 1.97 -0.84
CA GLU A 84 11.26 1.90 -1.01
C GLU A 84 11.69 0.59 -1.66
N ASN A 85 11.11 -0.54 -1.25
CA ASN A 85 11.40 -1.85 -1.84
C ASN A 85 11.03 -1.92 -3.33
N VAL A 86 9.83 -1.45 -3.71
CA VAL A 86 9.40 -1.44 -5.12
C VAL A 86 10.16 -0.41 -5.96
N ARG A 87 10.55 0.73 -5.37
CA ARG A 87 11.48 1.67 -6.00
C ARG A 87 12.85 1.03 -6.26
N GLY A 88 13.40 0.30 -5.30
CA GLY A 88 14.64 -0.45 -5.48
C GLY A 88 14.54 -1.57 -6.52
N MET A 89 13.34 -2.15 -6.75
CA MET A 89 13.11 -3.06 -7.87
C MET A 89 13.16 -2.33 -9.21
N LEU A 90 12.61 -1.12 -9.26
CA LEU A 90 12.61 -0.28 -10.44
C LEU A 90 14.03 0.19 -10.82
N ASP A 91 14.82 0.61 -9.84
CA ASP A 91 16.23 0.97 -10.05
C ASP A 91 17.06 -0.23 -10.55
N GLU A 92 16.80 -1.43 -10.02
CA GLU A 92 17.43 -2.65 -10.50
C GLU A 92 17.05 -2.93 -11.96
N LEU A 93 15.76 -2.79 -12.32
CA LEU A 93 15.30 -2.93 -13.70
C LEU A 93 15.99 -1.90 -14.62
N ASP A 94 16.13 -0.65 -14.17
CA ASP A 94 16.80 0.40 -14.94
C ASP A 94 18.25 0.02 -15.26
N SER A 95 18.98 -0.40 -14.23
CA SER A 95 20.38 -0.77 -14.34
C SER A 95 20.64 -1.94 -15.30
N LYS A 96 19.71 -2.90 -15.38
CA LYS A 96 19.87 -4.14 -16.16
C LYS A 96 19.30 -4.05 -17.57
N ALA A 97 18.07 -3.55 -17.69
CA ALA A 97 17.33 -3.61 -18.94
C ALA A 97 17.66 -2.43 -19.87
N ARG A 98 18.25 -1.35 -19.35
CA ARG A 98 18.44 -0.05 -20.03
C ARG A 98 17.11 0.40 -20.61
N LEU A 99 16.37 1.20 -19.85
CA LEU A 99 14.96 1.59 -20.03
C LEU A 99 14.56 2.30 -21.35
N GLY A 100 15.29 2.12 -22.45
CA GLY A 100 14.92 2.63 -23.76
C GLY A 100 13.86 1.80 -24.48
N ALA A 101 13.63 2.19 -25.74
CA ALA A 101 12.59 1.69 -26.65
C ALA A 101 12.52 0.16 -26.83
N ARG A 102 13.51 -0.62 -26.38
CA ARG A 102 13.50 -2.08 -26.47
C ARG A 102 12.65 -2.76 -25.39
N ASN A 103 12.29 -2.06 -24.31
CA ASN A 103 11.57 -2.67 -23.19
C ASN A 103 10.11 -2.22 -23.06
N ARG A 104 9.45 -1.99 -24.19
CA ARG A 104 8.02 -1.61 -24.24
C ARG A 104 7.13 -2.76 -23.74
N PRO A 105 6.02 -2.46 -23.05
CA PRO A 105 4.99 -3.47 -22.79
C PRO A 105 4.26 -3.81 -24.10
N LEU A 106 3.65 -4.99 -24.18
CA LEU A 106 2.91 -5.40 -25.38
C LEU A 106 1.63 -4.57 -25.57
N GLU A 107 1.00 -4.21 -24.46
CA GLU A 107 -0.21 -3.42 -24.44
C GLU A 107 -0.18 -2.44 -23.26
N TRP A 108 -1.00 -1.41 -23.34
CA TRP A 108 -1.20 -0.44 -22.28
C TRP A 108 -2.66 -0.04 -22.19
N TRP A 109 -3.20 -0.07 -20.98
CA TRP A 109 -4.60 0.27 -20.72
C TRP A 109 -4.76 1.79 -20.64
N VAL A 110 -5.80 2.32 -21.28
CA VAL A 110 -6.08 3.74 -21.34
C VAL A 110 -7.57 4.04 -21.21
N GLY A 111 -7.91 5.29 -20.88
CA GLY A 111 -9.29 5.74 -20.68
C GLY A 111 -9.75 5.63 -19.22
N PRO A 112 -11.03 5.91 -18.94
CA PRO A 112 -11.60 5.82 -17.60
C PRO A 112 -11.94 4.37 -17.22
N ALA A 113 -12.11 4.10 -15.92
CA ALA A 113 -12.43 2.75 -15.42
C ALA A 113 -13.72 2.13 -15.99
N GLY A 114 -14.72 2.93 -16.37
CA GLY A 114 -15.98 2.45 -16.94
C GLY A 114 -15.93 2.08 -18.43
N SER A 115 -14.92 2.59 -19.15
CA SER A 115 -14.75 2.34 -20.58
C SER A 115 -13.26 2.21 -20.90
N PRO A 116 -12.55 1.24 -20.30
CA PRO A 116 -11.14 1.08 -20.55
C PRO A 116 -10.92 0.59 -21.98
N SER A 117 -9.87 1.09 -22.62
CA SER A 117 -9.40 0.66 -23.93
C SER A 117 -7.96 0.22 -23.84
N VAL A 118 -7.51 -0.57 -24.82
CA VAL A 118 -6.16 -1.12 -24.85
C VAL A 118 -5.44 -0.60 -26.08
N VAL A 119 -4.29 0.01 -25.87
CA VAL A 119 -3.37 0.43 -26.93
C VAL A 119 -2.30 -0.66 -27.08
N GLN A 120 -2.15 -1.20 -28.28
CA GLN A 120 -1.15 -2.23 -28.57
C GLN A 120 0.15 -1.60 -29.08
N ALA A 121 1.28 -1.98 -28.49
CA ALA A 121 2.58 -1.43 -28.88
C ALA A 121 3.02 -1.87 -30.29
N GLN A 122 2.43 -2.94 -30.85
CA GLN A 122 2.72 -3.41 -32.21
C GLN A 122 2.13 -2.49 -33.28
N THR A 123 0.96 -1.92 -33.03
CA THR A 123 0.26 -1.05 -34.00
C THR A 123 0.63 0.42 -33.84
N GLN A 124 1.00 0.84 -32.63
CA GLN A 124 1.35 2.22 -32.31
C GLN A 124 2.63 2.26 -31.44
N PRO A 125 3.78 1.87 -31.98
CA PRO A 125 5.03 1.74 -31.23
C PRO A 125 5.51 3.07 -30.64
N GLU A 126 5.18 4.20 -31.26
CA GLU A 126 5.45 5.54 -30.74
C GLU A 126 4.56 5.94 -29.56
N GLN A 127 3.41 5.27 -29.36
CA GLN A 127 2.41 5.61 -28.33
C GLN A 127 2.62 4.86 -27.03
N VAL A 128 3.22 3.68 -27.08
CA VAL A 128 3.41 2.82 -25.91
C VAL A 128 4.89 2.75 -25.56
N ASP A 129 5.34 3.67 -24.72
CA ASP A 129 6.57 3.50 -23.95
C ASP A 129 6.20 3.24 -22.49
N PHE A 130 6.91 2.29 -21.86
CA PHE A 130 6.69 1.93 -20.46
C PHE A 130 6.80 3.14 -19.52
N TRP A 131 7.62 4.12 -19.94
CA TRP A 131 7.94 5.34 -19.20
C TRP A 131 7.09 6.52 -19.64
N HIS A 132 6.56 6.48 -20.86
CA HIS A 132 5.85 7.58 -21.50
C HIS A 132 4.64 7.02 -22.25
N ARG A 133 3.44 7.34 -21.78
CA ARG A 133 2.24 7.18 -22.62
C ARG A 133 2.25 8.33 -23.61
N THR A 134 2.60 8.14 -24.89
CA THR A 134 2.41 9.22 -25.86
C THR A 134 0.96 9.20 -26.38
N THR A 135 0.46 10.36 -26.77
CA THR A 135 -0.97 10.54 -27.04
C THR A 135 -1.44 9.86 -28.32
N ASP A 136 -2.69 9.42 -28.29
CA ASP A 136 -3.52 9.29 -29.49
C ASP A 136 -3.59 10.66 -30.17
N GLN A 137 -2.79 10.86 -31.23
CA GLN A 137 -3.17 11.64 -32.40
C GLN A 137 -3.55 13.14 -32.23
N ASP A 138 -3.30 13.78 -31.08
CA ASP A 138 -3.35 15.24 -31.02
C ASP A 138 -2.19 15.77 -31.86
N SER A 139 -2.50 16.63 -32.84
CA SER A 139 -1.59 17.19 -33.86
C SER A 139 -0.47 18.11 -33.33
N ILE A 140 -0.10 17.97 -32.05
CA ILE A 140 0.96 18.72 -31.41
C ILE A 140 2.28 18.01 -31.70
N ASP A 141 3.05 18.57 -32.62
CA ASP A 141 4.43 18.16 -32.92
C ASP A 141 5.41 18.92 -32.00
N PRO A 142 6.23 18.25 -31.17
CA PRO A 142 6.34 16.81 -30.97
C PRO A 142 5.30 16.24 -29.99
N PRO A 143 4.95 14.93 -30.12
CA PRO A 143 4.00 14.27 -29.24
C PRO A 143 4.51 14.27 -27.80
N ARG A 144 3.65 14.68 -26.86
CA ARG A 144 4.00 14.77 -25.44
C ARG A 144 3.50 13.56 -24.66
N PRO A 145 4.24 13.08 -23.65
CA PRO A 145 3.75 12.05 -22.76
C PRO A 145 2.52 12.52 -21.97
N ARG A 146 1.40 11.82 -22.04
CA ARG A 146 0.23 12.04 -21.17
C ARG A 146 0.45 11.37 -19.80
N PRO A 147 0.21 12.10 -18.70
CA PRO A 147 0.14 11.50 -17.37
C PRO A 147 -0.92 10.41 -17.31
N ILE A 148 -0.79 9.50 -16.35
CA ILE A 148 -1.87 8.54 -16.05
C ILE A 148 -2.94 9.22 -15.19
N GLU A 149 -4.21 8.87 -15.38
CA GLU A 149 -5.26 9.31 -14.47
C GLU A 149 -5.18 8.49 -13.17
N ALA A 150 -5.23 9.16 -12.03
CA ALA A 150 -5.31 8.49 -10.74
C ALA A 150 -6.63 7.73 -10.63
N PRO A 151 -6.64 6.51 -10.08
CA PRO A 151 -7.90 5.88 -9.72
C PRO A 151 -8.59 6.70 -8.62
N GLY A 152 -9.91 6.63 -8.51
CA GLY A 152 -10.62 7.19 -7.36
C GLY A 152 -10.40 6.32 -6.13
N SER A 153 -11.49 5.81 -5.56
CA SER A 153 -11.40 4.90 -4.41
C SER A 153 -10.92 3.50 -4.83
N VAL A 154 -9.86 3.03 -4.18
CA VAL A 154 -9.26 1.71 -4.37
C VAL A 154 -9.41 0.80 -3.14
N LYS A 155 -10.29 1.16 -2.21
CA LYS A 155 -10.67 0.33 -1.05
C LYS A 155 -11.17 -1.05 -1.46
N PRO A 156 -11.07 -2.06 -0.58
CA PRO A 156 -11.67 -3.37 -0.82
C PRO A 156 -13.15 -3.24 -1.23
N GLY A 157 -13.49 -3.80 -2.39
CA GLY A 157 -14.85 -3.74 -2.97
C GLY A 157 -15.13 -2.53 -3.88
N ALA A 158 -14.23 -1.55 -3.97
CA ALA A 158 -14.40 -0.43 -4.90
C ALA A 158 -14.14 -0.86 -6.36
N ASN A 159 -14.89 -0.28 -7.31
CA ASN A 159 -14.77 -0.61 -8.74
C ASN A 159 -13.37 -0.28 -9.29
N ASP A 160 -12.81 0.86 -8.91
CA ASP A 160 -11.51 1.31 -9.44
C ASP A 160 -10.35 0.45 -8.94
N ARG A 161 -10.53 -0.29 -7.84
CA ARG A 161 -9.50 -1.16 -7.26
C ARG A 161 -8.95 -2.19 -8.24
N THR A 162 -9.75 -2.67 -9.20
CA THR A 162 -9.31 -3.70 -10.16
C THR A 162 -9.60 -3.37 -11.62
N LYS A 163 -10.57 -2.47 -11.87
CA LYS A 163 -10.98 -2.11 -13.23
C LYS A 163 -10.25 -0.88 -13.77
N HIS A 164 -9.70 -0.05 -12.88
CA HIS A 164 -9.06 1.18 -13.33
C HIS A 164 -7.78 0.87 -14.13
N PRO A 165 -7.56 1.51 -15.30
CA PRO A 165 -6.38 1.29 -16.12
C PRO A 165 -5.06 1.47 -15.38
N ALA A 166 -4.99 2.39 -14.41
CA ALA A 166 -3.81 2.57 -13.57
C ALA A 166 -3.41 1.33 -12.78
N VAL A 167 -4.39 0.61 -12.20
CA VAL A 167 -4.11 -0.64 -11.48
C VAL A 167 -3.66 -1.73 -12.45
N ARG A 168 -4.33 -1.86 -13.59
CA ARG A 168 -3.99 -2.87 -14.61
C ARG A 168 -2.61 -2.65 -15.22
N ASN A 169 -2.29 -1.39 -15.56
CA ASN A 169 -0.95 -1.00 -16.01
C ASN A 169 0.11 -1.26 -14.93
N THR A 170 -0.26 -1.16 -13.65
CA THR A 170 0.65 -1.55 -12.57
C THR A 170 0.97 -3.04 -12.60
N ALA A 171 0.00 -3.92 -12.87
CA ALA A 171 0.28 -5.35 -13.02
C ALA A 171 1.18 -5.65 -14.24
N ILE A 172 1.00 -4.92 -15.34
CA ILE A 172 1.91 -4.96 -16.50
C ILE A 172 3.30 -4.47 -16.10
N ALA A 173 3.39 -3.42 -15.27
CA ALA A 173 4.64 -2.93 -14.74
C ALA A 173 5.35 -3.97 -13.85
N MET A 174 4.59 -4.65 -12.99
CA MET A 174 5.09 -5.75 -12.17
C MET A 174 5.62 -6.89 -13.03
N ALA A 175 4.96 -7.24 -14.15
CA ALA A 175 5.47 -8.23 -15.11
C ALA A 175 6.86 -7.88 -15.65
N LYS A 176 7.12 -6.59 -15.92
CA LYS A 176 8.45 -6.12 -16.32
C LYS A 176 9.44 -6.17 -15.17
N LEU A 177 9.06 -5.75 -13.96
CA LEU A 177 9.95 -5.77 -12.80
C LEU A 177 10.43 -7.19 -12.49
N VAL A 178 9.53 -8.18 -12.49
CA VAL A 178 9.87 -9.59 -12.20
C VAL A 178 10.59 -10.32 -13.34
N SER A 179 10.76 -9.67 -14.49
CA SER A 179 11.63 -10.18 -15.55
C SER A 179 13.11 -10.17 -15.12
N VAL A 180 13.47 -9.32 -14.16
CA VAL A 180 14.77 -9.34 -13.50
C VAL A 180 14.74 -10.37 -12.36
N PRO A 181 15.61 -11.40 -12.36
CA PRO A 181 15.58 -12.45 -11.34
C PRO A 181 15.66 -11.95 -9.89
N ALA A 182 16.51 -10.94 -9.62
CA ALA A 182 16.64 -10.37 -8.27
C ALA A 182 15.34 -9.73 -7.76
N ASN A 183 14.56 -9.11 -8.64
CA ASN A 183 13.27 -8.52 -8.31
C ASN A 183 12.21 -9.57 -8.02
N ARG A 184 12.26 -10.72 -8.69
CA ARG A 184 11.35 -11.84 -8.40
C ARG A 184 11.51 -12.31 -6.96
N THR A 185 12.75 -12.50 -6.50
CA THR A 185 13.02 -12.88 -5.10
C THR A 185 12.50 -11.84 -4.10
N LYS A 186 12.62 -10.54 -4.42
CA LYS A 186 12.03 -9.47 -3.59
C LYS A 186 10.50 -9.58 -3.51
N LEU A 187 9.84 -9.81 -4.65
CA LEU A 187 8.39 -9.97 -4.70
C LEU A 187 7.91 -11.23 -3.96
N ASP A 188 8.62 -12.35 -4.10
CA ASP A 188 8.30 -13.61 -3.41
C ASP A 188 8.43 -13.49 -1.88
N GLY A 189 9.24 -12.54 -1.40
CA GLY A 189 9.38 -12.22 0.02
C GLY A 189 8.24 -11.36 0.58
N ILE A 190 7.38 -10.78 -0.28
CA ILE A 190 6.23 -10.00 0.15
C ILE A 190 5.13 -10.97 0.63
N PRO A 191 4.57 -10.76 1.84
CA PRO A 191 3.51 -11.64 2.33
C PRO A 191 2.31 -11.70 1.38
N ALA A 192 1.72 -12.88 1.18
CA ALA A 192 0.64 -13.07 0.20
C ALA A 192 -0.60 -12.18 0.44
N GLN A 193 -0.86 -11.77 1.68
CA GLN A 193 -1.96 -10.85 2.00
C GLN A 193 -1.68 -9.38 1.60
N ARG A 194 -0.43 -9.07 1.24
CA ARG A 194 0.01 -7.79 0.65
C ARG A 194 0.04 -7.86 -0.88
N LEU A 195 -0.61 -8.84 -1.49
CA LEU A 195 -0.62 -9.05 -2.94
C LEU A 195 -2.08 -9.12 -3.44
N LEU A 196 -2.39 -8.34 -4.46
CA LEU A 196 -3.68 -8.31 -5.15
C LEU A 196 -3.56 -8.99 -6.50
N ARG A 197 -4.36 -10.03 -6.73
CA ARG A 197 -4.51 -10.62 -8.06
C ARG A 197 -5.70 -9.99 -8.78
N LEU A 198 -5.52 -9.68 -10.06
CA LEU A 198 -6.59 -9.10 -10.88
C LEU A 198 -7.66 -10.14 -11.27
N GLU A 199 -7.33 -11.43 -11.21
CA GLU A 199 -8.22 -12.55 -11.54
C GLU A 199 -9.42 -12.70 -10.57
N ASP A 200 -9.30 -12.17 -9.35
CA ASP A 200 -10.31 -12.34 -8.30
C ASP A 200 -11.61 -11.56 -8.56
N VAL A 201 -11.61 -10.67 -9.56
CA VAL A 201 -12.83 -10.00 -10.03
C VAL A 201 -13.25 -10.67 -11.32
N ALA A 202 -14.10 -11.70 -11.19
CA ALA A 202 -14.74 -12.32 -12.34
C ALA A 202 -15.27 -11.21 -13.26
N PRO A 203 -14.97 -11.25 -14.57
CA PRO A 203 -15.51 -10.28 -15.50
C PRO A 203 -17.03 -10.35 -15.36
N ASN A 204 -17.64 -9.29 -14.82
CA ASN A 204 -19.08 -9.17 -14.88
C ASN A 204 -19.43 -9.29 -16.36
N ALA A 205 -20.43 -10.10 -16.71
CA ALA A 205 -20.81 -10.28 -18.12
C ALA A 205 -21.16 -8.96 -18.84
N SER A 206 -21.37 -7.88 -18.09
CA SER A 206 -21.62 -6.52 -18.55
C SER A 206 -20.36 -5.65 -18.76
N ASP A 207 -19.19 -6.08 -18.29
CA ASP A 207 -17.93 -5.34 -18.48
C ASP A 207 -17.14 -6.03 -19.59
N PRO A 208 -17.31 -5.61 -20.86
CA PRO A 208 -16.53 -6.18 -21.94
C PRO A 208 -15.07 -5.85 -21.70
N VAL A 209 -14.29 -6.84 -21.27
CA VAL A 209 -12.85 -6.84 -21.53
C VAL A 209 -12.73 -6.62 -23.04
N PRO A 210 -11.98 -5.59 -23.50
CA PRO A 210 -11.86 -5.34 -24.92
C PRO A 210 -11.43 -6.65 -25.58
N ALA A 211 -12.20 -7.12 -26.58
CA ALA A 211 -11.89 -8.37 -27.28
C ALA A 211 -10.49 -8.36 -27.95
N THR A 212 -9.84 -7.21 -27.95
CA THR A 212 -8.51 -6.91 -28.46
C THR A 212 -7.38 -6.98 -27.42
N SER A 213 -7.67 -7.28 -26.15
CA SER A 213 -6.60 -7.49 -25.15
C SER A 213 -5.77 -8.71 -25.53
N LEU A 214 -4.44 -8.56 -25.56
CA LEU A 214 -3.50 -9.64 -25.87
C LEU A 214 -2.98 -10.31 -24.59
N ILE A 215 -3.14 -9.65 -23.43
CA ILE A 215 -2.68 -10.16 -22.15
C ILE A 215 -3.81 -10.88 -21.43
N ASN A 216 -3.51 -12.10 -20.99
CA ASN A 216 -4.33 -12.80 -20.01
C ASN A 216 -4.03 -12.25 -18.61
N GLU A 217 -4.95 -11.47 -18.04
CA GLU A 217 -4.79 -10.85 -16.71
C GLU A 217 -4.51 -11.87 -15.60
N ALA A 218 -4.99 -13.13 -15.73
CA ALA A 218 -4.71 -14.20 -14.77
C ALA A 218 -3.24 -14.65 -14.76
N THR A 219 -2.47 -14.31 -15.80
CA THR A 219 -1.03 -14.62 -15.88
C THR A 219 -0.14 -13.46 -15.43
N LEU A 220 -0.73 -12.28 -15.17
CA LEU A 220 0.04 -11.14 -14.68
C LEU A 220 0.45 -11.36 -13.22
N PRO A 221 1.65 -10.88 -12.82
CA PRO A 221 2.02 -10.89 -11.42
C PRO A 221 1.04 -10.05 -10.58
N PRO A 222 0.91 -10.38 -9.28
CA PRO A 222 0.06 -9.60 -8.40
C PRO A 222 0.57 -8.17 -8.23
N VAL A 223 -0.37 -7.26 -7.99
CA VAL A 223 -0.10 -5.87 -7.59
C VAL A 223 0.18 -5.83 -6.10
N VAL A 224 1.18 -5.07 -5.68
CA VAL A 224 1.53 -4.92 -4.27
C VAL A 224 0.49 -4.04 -3.57
N LEU A 225 0.04 -4.46 -2.39
CA LEU A 225 -0.88 -3.72 -1.53
C LEU A 225 -0.11 -3.01 -0.41
N ASP A 226 -0.55 -1.81 -0.07
CA ASP A 226 -0.04 -1.04 1.07
C ASP A 226 -0.50 -1.59 2.42
N ALA A 227 -0.12 -0.90 3.50
CA ALA A 227 -0.45 -1.31 4.87
C ALA A 227 -1.96 -1.32 5.18
N TRP A 228 -2.77 -0.57 4.43
CA TRP A 228 -4.23 -0.50 4.52
C TRP A 228 -4.94 -1.45 3.55
N GLY A 229 -4.17 -2.18 2.74
CA GLY A 229 -4.69 -3.12 1.76
C GLY A 229 -5.17 -2.43 0.48
N ASN A 230 -4.68 -1.23 0.16
CA ASN A 230 -4.94 -0.54 -1.10
C ASN A 230 -3.81 -0.81 -2.10
N PRO A 231 -4.09 -0.96 -3.41
CA PRO A 231 -3.04 -1.17 -4.40
C PRO A 231 -2.08 0.01 -4.48
N ILE A 232 -0.78 -0.29 -4.43
CA ILE A 232 0.28 0.65 -4.79
C ILE A 232 0.32 0.72 -6.31
N ILE A 233 0.22 1.92 -6.87
CA ILE A 233 0.10 2.18 -8.30
C ILE A 233 1.45 2.59 -8.87
N PHE A 234 1.84 2.01 -10.00
CA PHE A 234 2.96 2.48 -10.81
C PHE A 234 2.56 3.74 -11.58
N VAL A 235 3.35 4.80 -11.42
CA VAL A 235 3.17 6.07 -12.11
C VAL A 235 4.32 6.26 -13.12
N PRO A 236 4.02 6.41 -14.42
CA PRO A 236 5.04 6.65 -15.44
C PRO A 236 5.75 8.00 -15.24
N ALA A 237 6.84 8.24 -15.97
CA ALA A 237 7.58 9.50 -15.91
C ALA A 237 6.72 10.71 -16.29
N SER A 238 5.69 10.51 -17.11
CA SER A 238 4.70 11.54 -17.44
C SER A 238 3.87 12.02 -16.23
N GLY A 239 3.91 11.31 -15.11
CA GLY A 239 3.23 11.66 -13.87
C GLY A 239 1.81 11.09 -13.77
N MET A 240 1.10 11.56 -12.76
CA MET A 240 -0.28 11.20 -12.46
C MET A 240 -1.16 12.44 -12.32
N ILE A 241 -2.31 12.44 -12.99
CA ILE A 241 -3.36 13.45 -12.83
C ILE A 241 -4.29 13.00 -11.71
N VAL A 242 -4.41 13.82 -10.68
CA VAL A 242 -5.36 13.64 -9.58
C VAL A 242 -6.42 14.73 -9.67
N THR A 243 -7.69 14.35 -9.60
CA THR A 243 -8.80 15.30 -9.44
C THR A 243 -9.08 15.49 -7.96
N LEU A 244 -8.73 16.66 -7.41
CA LEU A 244 -8.92 16.94 -5.99
C LEU A 244 -10.29 17.55 -5.73
N ASN A 245 -11.15 16.79 -5.05
CA ASN A 245 -12.50 17.25 -4.69
C ASN A 245 -12.49 18.45 -3.75
N SER A 246 -11.47 18.55 -2.89
CA SER A 246 -11.35 19.57 -1.84
C SER A 246 -11.05 20.97 -2.38
N ILE A 247 -10.35 21.08 -3.51
CA ILE A 247 -9.84 22.36 -4.05
C ILE A 247 -10.48 22.67 -5.42
N GLY A 248 -11.23 21.73 -6.01
CA GLY A 248 -11.95 21.95 -7.26
C GLY A 248 -11.02 22.09 -8.46
N GLY A 249 -10.07 21.16 -8.63
CA GLY A 249 -9.16 21.18 -9.77
C GLY A 249 -8.28 19.93 -9.90
N GLN A 250 -7.68 19.78 -11.09
CA GLN A 250 -6.71 18.72 -11.38
C GLN A 250 -5.29 19.14 -10.99
N ARG A 251 -4.54 18.21 -10.41
CA ARG A 251 -3.11 18.36 -10.13
C ARG A 251 -2.30 17.30 -10.85
N LEU A 252 -1.15 17.70 -11.38
CA LEU A 252 -0.13 16.80 -11.90
C LEU A 252 0.84 16.53 -10.77
N ILE A 253 1.02 15.26 -10.47
CA ILE A 253 2.04 14.76 -9.57
C ILE A 253 3.10 14.12 -10.44
N THR A 254 4.32 14.64 -10.39
CA THR A 254 5.50 14.00 -10.97
C THR A 254 6.53 13.76 -9.88
N SER A 255 7.60 13.02 -10.19
CA SER A 255 8.70 12.79 -9.25
C SER A 255 9.40 14.07 -8.77
N SER A 256 9.29 15.18 -9.51
CA SER A 256 9.97 16.44 -9.18
C SER A 256 9.03 17.52 -8.63
N LYS A 257 7.73 17.45 -8.92
CA LYS A 257 6.80 18.54 -8.58
C LYS A 257 5.34 18.10 -8.50
N VAL A 258 4.60 18.80 -7.65
CA VAL A 258 3.13 18.82 -7.66
C VAL A 258 2.68 20.18 -8.17
N ARG A 259 1.94 20.22 -9.29
CA ARG A 259 1.44 21.48 -9.87
C ARG A 259 -0.03 21.39 -10.24
N GLN A 260 -0.73 22.51 -10.13
CA GLN A 260 -2.05 22.65 -10.73
C GLN A 260 -1.90 22.69 -12.25
N ILE A 261 -2.69 21.90 -12.98
CA ILE A 261 -2.54 21.77 -14.43
C ILE A 261 -3.53 22.69 -15.13
N PRO A 262 -3.08 23.65 -15.95
CA PRO A 262 -3.85 24.05 -17.11
C PRO A 262 -3.79 22.92 -18.16
N PRO A 263 -4.90 22.55 -18.85
CA PRO A 263 -5.03 21.32 -19.66
C PRO A 263 -3.94 21.04 -20.74
N THR A 264 -3.02 21.98 -20.98
CA THR A 264 -2.08 21.99 -22.09
C THR A 264 -0.61 21.75 -21.69
N GLU A 265 -0.29 21.69 -20.39
CA GLU A 265 1.09 21.59 -19.92
C GLU A 265 1.39 20.23 -19.25
N TYR A 266 1.78 19.25 -20.06
CA TYR A 266 2.25 17.95 -19.58
C TYR A 266 3.71 17.98 -19.10
N ALA A 267 4.13 16.94 -18.37
CA ALA A 267 5.42 16.85 -17.68
C ALA A 267 6.63 17.03 -18.60
N ALA A 268 7.76 17.43 -18.01
CA ALA A 268 9.04 17.49 -18.73
C ALA A 268 9.64 16.07 -18.85
N GLU A 269 10.40 15.82 -19.92
CA GLU A 269 11.04 14.52 -20.20
C GLU A 269 12.02 14.01 -19.11
N THR A 270 12.34 14.82 -18.10
CA THR A 270 13.36 14.50 -17.10
C THR A 270 12.81 13.86 -15.82
N ASP A 271 11.49 13.70 -15.69
CA ASP A 271 10.90 13.05 -14.52
C ASP A 271 11.17 11.54 -14.54
N ARG A 272 11.27 10.94 -13.35
CA ARG A 272 11.43 9.50 -13.18
C ARG A 272 10.07 8.86 -12.89
N PRO A 273 9.86 7.61 -13.34
CA PRO A 273 8.76 6.79 -12.85
C PRO A 273 8.82 6.63 -11.33
N PHE A 274 7.66 6.45 -10.69
CA PHE A 274 7.55 6.28 -9.24
C PHE A 274 6.34 5.42 -8.88
N PHE A 275 6.19 5.11 -7.60
CA PHE A 275 5.02 4.40 -7.07
C PHE A 275 4.24 5.31 -6.13
N ALA A 276 2.91 5.16 -6.12
CA ALA A 276 2.00 5.94 -5.30
C ALA A 276 1.05 5.03 -4.50
N SER A 277 0.81 5.39 -3.25
CA SER A 277 -0.18 4.76 -2.36
C SER A 277 -1.32 5.74 -2.11
N ALA A 278 -2.56 5.23 -2.07
CA ALA A 278 -3.75 6.01 -1.74
C ALA A 278 -3.92 6.28 -0.23
N GLY A 279 -2.98 5.83 0.61
CA GLY A 279 -2.99 6.09 2.04
C GLY A 279 -4.15 5.41 2.81
N PRO A 280 -4.37 5.83 4.08
CA PRO A 280 -5.45 5.38 4.95
C PRO A 280 -6.85 5.44 4.34
N ASP A 281 -7.16 6.49 3.59
CA ASP A 281 -8.48 6.70 3.05
C ASP A 281 -8.73 5.94 1.75
N GLY A 282 -7.70 5.34 1.15
CA GLY A 282 -7.80 4.52 -0.04
C GLY A 282 -8.42 5.24 -1.23
N ASP A 283 -8.27 6.55 -1.36
CA ASP A 283 -8.83 7.36 -2.43
C ASP A 283 -7.83 8.42 -2.91
N PHE A 284 -7.26 8.26 -4.11
CA PHE A 284 -6.28 9.25 -4.58
C PHE A 284 -6.89 10.65 -4.80
N SER A 285 -8.23 10.77 -4.87
CA SER A 285 -8.92 12.05 -5.11
C SER A 285 -9.04 12.96 -3.88
N SER A 286 -8.74 12.47 -2.68
CA SER A 286 -8.65 13.29 -1.45
C SER A 286 -7.36 14.13 -1.45
N GLY A 287 -6.24 13.46 -1.76
CA GLY A 287 -4.91 14.02 -1.98
C GLY A 287 -4.11 14.36 -0.73
N ASP A 288 -4.68 14.23 0.47
CA ASP A 288 -4.06 14.67 1.73
C ASP A 288 -3.20 13.60 2.42
N ASP A 289 -3.45 12.32 2.17
CA ASP A 289 -2.74 11.20 2.80
C ASP A 289 -2.04 10.24 1.82
N ASN A 290 -2.04 10.60 0.52
CA ASN A 290 -1.28 9.88 -0.50
C ASN A 290 0.22 9.85 -0.16
N LEU A 291 0.85 8.69 -0.39
CA LEU A 291 2.28 8.50 -0.17
C LEU A 291 2.99 8.20 -1.49
N TYR A 292 4.15 8.81 -1.72
CA TYR A 292 4.91 8.64 -2.96
C TYR A 292 6.31 8.11 -2.71
N SER A 293 6.79 7.22 -3.58
CA SER A 293 8.10 6.58 -3.41
C SER A 293 9.29 7.54 -3.59
N PHE A 294 9.08 8.73 -4.15
CA PHE A 294 10.13 9.75 -4.30
C PHE A 294 10.28 10.68 -3.09
N GLU A 295 9.36 10.61 -2.12
CA GLU A 295 9.45 11.36 -0.87
C GLU A 295 10.28 10.63 0.20
N GLN A 296 10.70 9.40 -0.10
CA GLN A 296 11.60 8.58 0.74
C GLN A 296 13.05 8.77 0.33
#